data_AF-A0A7X7TDH9-F1
#
_entry.id   AF-A0A7X7TDH9-F1
#
_cell.length_a   1.000
_cell.length_b   1.000
_cell.length_c   1.000
_cell.angle_alpha   90.00
_cell.angle_beta   90.00
_cell.angle_gamma   90.00
#
_symmetry.space_group_name_H-M   'P 1'
#
loop_
_entity.id
_entity.type
_entity.pdbx_description
1 polymer ?
#
loop_
_entity_poly.entity_id
_entity_poly.type
_entity_poly.pdbx_seq_one_letter_code
_entity_poly.pdbx_strand_id
1 'polypeptide(L)'
;GVRRYIVRETFGPAEQLTPIPGSVLYDPAGLALRNPAELFIANRAAHTGKSSIARVSLFGSNFSYIDSFSGNGVTDCHQLNFDPVSGELFQTNWSSGVLSRFLFDASGNPVPNGTILMPDSGKQLGVVVRPADRQLFVSDYTKVRRFMPNPDGSYTFLGYFAINNSTQYHFMKVKDDLLYLTSFSENAVIRFSFDAQGNPTEKDRIVASNALDMDFSPDGQEMFVTDHGNGGIMRFRYDSITETWIRNGDDIPTPMLGGIVIVPTACPLSADLTGECIVDLEDLRIFASQWLVPGDDYYCMMGGNLVGDKCLVTLEDFAEFVAQWMMKYPPDE
;
A
#
# COMPACT_ATOMS: atom_id res chain seq x y z
N GLY A 1 0.11 -14.36 -12.26
CA GLY A 1 1.46 -14.18 -11.68
C GLY A 1 1.64 -12.72 -11.30
N VAL A 2 2.67 -12.38 -10.53
CA VAL A 2 2.94 -10.99 -10.12
C VAL A 2 4.07 -10.40 -10.98
N ARG A 3 3.71 -9.42 -11.80
CA ARG A 3 4.65 -8.67 -12.67
C ARG A 3 5.23 -7.50 -11.89
N ARG A 4 6.41 -7.06 -12.31
CA ARG A 4 7.12 -5.95 -11.68
C ARG A 4 7.53 -4.95 -12.74
N TYR A 5 7.44 -3.68 -12.39
CA TYR A 5 7.82 -2.56 -13.22
C TYR A 5 8.62 -1.58 -12.37
N ILE A 6 9.54 -0.86 -12.99
CA ILE A 6 10.20 0.31 -12.41
C ILE A 6 9.85 1.54 -13.24
N VAL A 7 9.54 2.62 -12.55
CA VAL A 7 9.38 3.96 -13.12
C VAL A 7 10.45 4.81 -12.43
N ARG A 8 11.48 5.22 -13.19
CA ARG A 8 12.69 5.84 -12.62
C ARG A 8 12.50 7.31 -12.27
N GLU A 9 11.62 7.97 -13.00
CA GLU A 9 11.30 9.38 -12.88
C GLU A 9 9.79 9.55 -12.90
N THR A 10 9.26 10.54 -12.19
CA THR A 10 7.84 10.87 -12.24
C THR A 10 7.43 11.13 -13.69
N PHE A 11 6.38 10.44 -14.15
CA PHE A 11 5.89 10.42 -15.54
C PHE A 11 6.82 9.73 -16.56
N GLY A 12 7.97 9.22 -16.14
CA GLY A 12 8.90 8.46 -16.97
C GLY A 12 8.30 7.13 -17.44
N PRO A 13 8.92 6.45 -18.42
CA PRO A 13 8.44 5.16 -18.90
C PRO A 13 8.54 4.07 -17.82
N ALA A 14 7.65 3.08 -17.91
CA ALA A 14 7.73 1.89 -17.06
C ALA A 14 8.56 0.80 -17.75
N GLU A 15 9.61 0.33 -17.07
CA GLU A 15 10.44 -0.78 -17.53
C GLU A 15 10.02 -2.06 -16.80
N GLN A 16 9.78 -3.15 -17.52
CA GLN A 16 9.44 -4.42 -16.88
C GLN A 16 10.69 -5.03 -16.21
N LEU A 17 10.53 -5.42 -14.94
CA LEU A 17 11.54 -6.15 -14.17
C LEU A 17 11.25 -7.65 -14.14
N THR A 18 12.19 -8.42 -13.58
CA THR A 18 11.99 -9.85 -13.29
C THR A 18 10.75 -10.04 -12.41
N PRO A 19 9.73 -10.81 -12.87
CA PRO A 19 8.52 -11.06 -12.11
C PRO A 19 8.82 -11.91 -10.87
N ILE A 20 7.89 -11.92 -9.90
CA ILE A 20 7.99 -12.83 -8.76
C ILE A 20 7.81 -14.28 -9.27
N PRO A 21 8.65 -15.24 -8.86
CA PRO A 21 8.55 -16.63 -9.30
C PRO A 21 7.14 -17.20 -9.12
N GLY A 22 6.63 -17.87 -10.16
CA GLY A 22 5.26 -18.41 -10.17
C GLY A 22 5.03 -19.58 -9.22
N SER A 23 6.09 -20.24 -8.73
CA SER A 23 5.99 -21.42 -7.86
C SER A 23 5.32 -21.14 -6.51
N VAL A 24 5.22 -19.87 -6.11
CA VAL A 24 4.60 -19.44 -4.84
C VAL A 24 3.26 -18.73 -5.04
N LEU A 25 2.77 -18.68 -6.28
CA LEU A 25 1.58 -17.93 -6.68
C LEU A 25 0.46 -18.87 -7.13
N TYR A 26 -0.71 -18.70 -6.53
CA TYR A 26 -1.90 -19.48 -6.86
C TYR A 26 -3.08 -18.52 -7.07
N ASP A 27 -3.24 -18.04 -8.31
CA ASP A 27 -4.24 -17.02 -8.66
C ASP A 27 -4.12 -15.77 -7.75
N PRO A 28 -3.00 -15.02 -7.84
CA PRO A 28 -2.76 -13.86 -6.98
C PRO A 28 -3.76 -12.74 -7.32
N ALA A 29 -4.47 -12.23 -6.31
CA ALA A 29 -5.56 -11.28 -6.48
C ALA A 29 -5.29 -9.90 -5.84
N GLY A 30 -4.53 -9.84 -4.76
CA GLY A 30 -4.24 -8.59 -4.05
C GLY A 30 -2.83 -8.57 -3.45
N LEU A 31 -2.34 -7.37 -3.21
CA LEU A 31 -0.98 -7.09 -2.75
C LEU A 31 -1.02 -6.09 -1.59
N ALA A 32 -0.16 -6.27 -0.59
CA ALA A 32 0.04 -5.27 0.46
C ALA A 32 1.49 -5.28 0.94
N LEU A 33 2.05 -4.10 1.15
CA LEU A 33 3.36 -3.94 1.78
C LEU A 33 3.18 -3.72 3.27
N ARG A 34 3.98 -4.42 4.08
CA ARG A 34 4.14 -4.07 5.50
C ARG A 34 5.18 -2.96 5.67
N ASN A 35 6.21 -3.01 4.82
CA ASN A 35 7.29 -2.04 4.69
C ASN A 35 7.86 -2.15 3.26
N PRO A 36 8.77 -1.25 2.83
CA PRO A 36 9.31 -1.28 1.46
C PRO A 36 10.03 -2.60 1.09
N ALA A 37 10.43 -3.41 2.08
CA ALA A 37 11.16 -4.65 1.88
C ALA A 37 10.30 -5.92 2.05
N GLU A 38 9.03 -5.85 2.47
CA GLU A 38 8.19 -7.03 2.76
C GLU A 38 6.81 -6.90 2.12
N LEU A 39 6.55 -7.80 1.15
CA LEU A 39 5.32 -7.86 0.36
C LEU A 39 4.52 -9.11 0.69
N PHE A 40 3.22 -8.90 0.85
CA PHE A 40 2.22 -9.94 1.06
C PHE A 40 1.34 -10.06 -0.18
N ILE A 41 1.03 -11.29 -0.57
CA ILE A 41 0.30 -11.63 -1.79
C ILE A 41 -0.88 -12.51 -1.44
N ALA A 42 -2.10 -12.03 -1.71
CA ALA A 42 -3.33 -12.80 -1.57
C ALA A 42 -3.43 -13.82 -2.71
N ASN A 43 -3.20 -15.09 -2.41
CA ASN A 43 -3.43 -16.20 -3.33
C ASN A 43 -4.89 -16.65 -3.20
N ARG A 44 -5.72 -16.30 -4.18
CA ARG A 44 -7.15 -16.62 -4.17
C ARG A 44 -7.42 -18.10 -4.46
N ALA A 45 -6.51 -18.77 -5.18
CA ALA A 45 -6.62 -20.17 -5.59
C ALA A 45 -7.91 -20.47 -6.38
N ALA A 46 -8.29 -19.60 -7.33
CA ALA A 46 -9.43 -19.79 -8.24
C ALA A 46 -10.75 -20.10 -7.53
N HIS A 47 -10.97 -19.51 -6.35
CA HIS A 47 -12.15 -19.73 -5.50
C HIS A 47 -12.37 -21.19 -5.05
N THR A 48 -11.29 -21.96 -4.93
CA THR A 48 -11.37 -23.37 -4.50
C THR A 48 -11.40 -23.56 -2.99
N GLY A 49 -11.41 -22.47 -2.21
CA GLY A 49 -11.27 -22.48 -0.75
C GLY A 49 -9.86 -22.82 -0.24
N LYS A 50 -8.88 -23.04 -1.13
CA LYS A 50 -7.47 -23.31 -0.78
C LYS A 50 -6.61 -22.05 -0.79
N SER A 51 -7.19 -20.92 -0.39
CA SER A 51 -6.52 -19.64 -0.45
C SER A 51 -5.43 -19.53 0.61
N SER A 52 -4.44 -18.69 0.33
CA SER A 52 -3.33 -18.43 1.25
C SER A 52 -2.89 -16.98 1.13
N ILE A 53 -2.03 -16.56 2.05
CA ILE A 53 -1.26 -15.33 1.93
C ILE A 53 0.21 -15.74 1.82
N ALA A 54 0.85 -15.41 0.70
CA ALA A 54 2.29 -15.62 0.53
C ALA A 54 3.05 -14.37 0.97
N ARG A 55 4.22 -14.56 1.56
CA ARG A 55 5.10 -13.52 2.04
C ARG A 55 6.43 -13.59 1.31
N VAL A 56 6.88 -12.45 0.80
CA VAL A 56 8.13 -12.34 0.07
C VAL A 56 8.92 -11.13 0.56
N SER A 57 10.24 -11.25 0.61
CA SER A 57 11.14 -10.15 0.96
C SER A 57 11.82 -9.61 -0.29
N LEU A 58 11.90 -8.29 -0.43
CA LEU A 58 12.72 -7.62 -1.41
C LEU A 58 14.14 -7.45 -0.86
N PHE A 59 15.12 -8.06 -1.53
CA PHE A 59 16.54 -7.82 -1.28
C PHE A 59 17.21 -7.37 -2.58
N GLY A 60 17.74 -6.14 -2.58
CA GLY A 60 18.17 -5.46 -3.81
C GLY A 60 17.00 -5.35 -4.79
N SER A 61 17.15 -5.91 -5.99
CA SER A 61 16.11 -5.90 -7.03
C SER A 61 15.29 -7.19 -7.11
N ASN A 62 15.45 -8.15 -6.21
CA ASN A 62 14.81 -9.46 -6.30
C ASN A 62 13.92 -9.76 -5.09
N PHE A 63 12.74 -10.32 -5.36
CA PHE A 63 11.87 -10.87 -4.33
C PHE A 63 12.20 -12.34 -4.08
N SER A 64 12.41 -12.68 -2.82
CA SER A 64 12.60 -14.04 -2.33
C SER A 64 11.41 -14.47 -1.50
N TYR A 65 10.95 -15.70 -1.70
CA TYR A 65 9.89 -16.28 -0.88
C TYR A 65 10.38 -16.52 0.55
N ILE A 66 9.55 -16.14 1.52
CA ILE A 66 9.78 -16.42 2.93
C ILE A 66 8.92 -17.61 3.35
N ASP A 67 7.60 -17.41 3.35
CA ASP A 67 6.62 -18.41 3.75
C ASP A 67 5.24 -18.13 3.15
N SER A 68 4.27 -18.99 3.44
CA SER A 68 2.86 -18.74 3.20
C SER A 68 2.05 -19.28 4.36
N PHE A 69 0.92 -18.63 4.62
CA PHE A 69 0.05 -18.97 5.73
C PHE A 69 -1.42 -18.96 5.32
N SER A 70 -2.22 -19.68 6.10
CA SER A 70 -3.66 -19.85 5.96
C SER A 70 -4.30 -19.98 7.36
N GLY A 71 -5.60 -20.24 7.44
CA GLY A 71 -6.33 -20.27 8.71
C GLY A 71 -6.92 -18.90 9.07
N ASN A 72 -7.46 -18.76 10.28
CA ASN A 72 -8.16 -17.54 10.74
C ASN A 72 -9.24 -17.01 9.77
N GLY A 73 -9.96 -17.91 9.11
CA GLY A 73 -11.01 -17.56 8.15
C GLY A 73 -10.54 -17.24 6.74
N VAL A 74 -9.23 -17.31 6.44
CA VAL A 74 -8.66 -17.10 5.10
C VAL A 74 -9.27 -18.05 4.07
N THR A 75 -10.04 -17.50 3.14
CA THR A 75 -10.65 -18.19 1.99
C THR A 75 -11.03 -17.17 0.92
N ASP A 76 -10.94 -17.54 -0.36
CA ASP A 76 -11.22 -16.69 -1.51
C ASP A 76 -10.61 -15.27 -1.39
N CYS A 77 -9.32 -15.21 -1.04
CA CYS A 77 -8.62 -13.95 -0.78
C CYS A 77 -8.77 -12.95 -1.93
N HIS A 78 -9.11 -11.69 -1.62
CA HIS A 78 -9.13 -10.59 -2.58
C HIS A 78 -8.08 -9.54 -2.21
N GLN A 79 -8.47 -8.45 -1.54
CA GLN A 79 -7.56 -7.39 -1.14
C GLN A 79 -6.90 -7.72 0.21
N LEU A 80 -5.64 -7.27 0.33
CA LEU A 80 -4.89 -7.18 1.57
C LEU A 80 -4.68 -5.70 1.90
N ASN A 81 -4.72 -5.34 3.18
CA ASN A 81 -4.38 -3.99 3.61
C ASN A 81 -3.83 -4.00 5.04
N PHE A 82 -2.76 -3.26 5.30
CA PHE A 82 -2.26 -3.03 6.65
C PHE A 82 -2.91 -1.79 7.23
N ASP A 83 -3.35 -1.83 8.49
CA ASP A 83 -3.60 -0.62 9.27
C ASP A 83 -2.25 0.11 9.46
N PRO A 84 -2.07 1.31 8.88
CA PRO A 84 -0.80 2.01 8.96
C PRO A 84 -0.48 2.50 10.39
N VAL A 85 -1.45 2.47 11.31
CA VAL A 85 -1.26 2.88 12.70
C VAL A 85 -0.85 1.70 13.58
N SER A 86 -1.53 0.55 13.45
CA SER A 86 -1.28 -0.62 14.32
C SER A 86 -0.39 -1.69 13.70
N GLY A 87 -0.19 -1.68 12.38
CA GLY A 87 0.50 -2.75 11.65
C GLY A 87 -0.30 -4.05 11.53
N GLU A 88 -1.59 -4.05 11.89
CA GLU A 88 -2.49 -5.19 11.70
C GLU A 88 -2.82 -5.40 10.21
N LEU A 89 -2.71 -6.63 9.71
CA LEU A 89 -3.09 -7.01 8.35
C LEU A 89 -4.55 -7.46 8.30
N PHE A 90 -5.33 -6.86 7.40
CA PHE A 90 -6.67 -7.27 7.03
C PHE A 90 -6.69 -7.99 5.69
N GLN A 91 -7.50 -9.03 5.59
CA GLN A 91 -7.68 -9.81 4.36
C GLN A 91 -9.17 -10.08 4.10
N THR A 92 -9.66 -9.60 2.95
CA THR A 92 -11.06 -9.80 2.54
C THR A 92 -11.29 -11.18 1.96
N ASN A 93 -12.33 -11.86 2.46
CA ASN A 93 -12.77 -13.15 1.96
C ASN A 93 -14.04 -12.96 1.11
N TRP A 94 -13.98 -13.28 -0.19
CA TRP A 94 -15.07 -12.95 -1.09
C TRP A 94 -16.40 -13.64 -0.79
N SER A 95 -16.39 -14.90 -0.38
CA SER A 95 -17.62 -15.70 -0.26
C SER A 95 -18.09 -15.93 1.17
N SER A 96 -17.25 -15.70 2.18
CA SER A 96 -17.54 -16.13 3.55
C SER A 96 -18.22 -15.08 4.43
N GLY A 97 -18.18 -13.81 4.03
CA GLY A 97 -18.65 -12.71 4.89
C GLY A 97 -17.78 -12.52 6.14
N VAL A 98 -16.57 -13.10 6.17
CA VAL A 98 -15.59 -12.95 7.27
C VAL A 98 -14.42 -12.10 6.79
N LEU A 99 -13.92 -11.15 7.57
CA LEU A 99 -12.68 -10.42 7.32
C LEU A 99 -11.61 -10.97 8.26
N SER A 100 -10.55 -11.56 7.70
CA SER A 100 -9.47 -12.16 8.49
C SER A 100 -8.49 -11.09 8.97
N ARG A 101 -7.91 -11.29 10.16
CA ARG A 101 -7.00 -10.32 10.80
C ARG A 101 -5.73 -10.96 11.32
N PHE A 102 -4.59 -10.31 11.14
CA PHE A 102 -3.31 -10.83 11.60
C PHE A 102 -2.47 -9.73 12.24
N LEU A 103 -1.95 -10.01 13.43
CA LEU A 103 -0.81 -9.30 13.99
C LEU A 103 0.48 -10.00 13.56
N PHE A 104 1.62 -9.42 13.91
CA PHE A 104 2.93 -10.00 13.64
C PHE A 104 3.76 -9.99 14.92
N ASP A 105 4.37 -11.13 15.25
CA ASP A 105 5.27 -11.23 16.39
C ASP A 105 6.62 -10.50 16.13
N ALA A 106 7.50 -10.51 17.12
CA ALA A 106 8.82 -9.89 17.02
C ALA A 106 9.73 -10.53 15.95
N SER A 107 9.45 -11.76 15.53
CA SER A 107 10.15 -12.44 14.42
C SER A 107 9.48 -12.20 13.07
N GLY A 108 8.41 -11.39 13.05
CA GLY A 108 7.62 -11.10 11.86
C GLY A 108 6.71 -12.25 11.43
N ASN A 109 6.46 -13.26 12.26
CA ASN A 109 5.51 -14.32 11.92
C ASN A 109 4.06 -13.83 12.10
N PRO A 110 3.13 -14.21 11.21
CA PRO A 110 1.73 -13.84 11.34
C PRO A 110 1.08 -14.56 12.53
N VAL A 111 0.42 -13.79 13.39
CA VAL A 111 -0.35 -14.26 14.55
C VAL A 111 -1.84 -13.94 14.30
N PRO A 112 -2.73 -14.94 14.24
CA PRO A 112 -4.17 -14.71 14.11
C PRO A 112 -4.70 -13.73 15.17
N ASN A 113 -5.40 -12.69 14.74
CA ASN A 113 -6.01 -11.69 15.63
C ASN A 113 -7.55 -11.66 15.52
N GLY A 114 -8.13 -12.86 15.34
CA GLY A 114 -9.56 -13.05 15.19
C GLY A 114 -10.09 -12.58 13.82
N THR A 115 -11.40 -12.39 13.76
CA THR A 115 -12.11 -12.07 12.51
C THR A 115 -13.21 -11.05 12.74
N ILE A 116 -13.59 -10.31 11.71
CA ILE A 116 -14.79 -9.45 11.74
C ILE A 116 -15.86 -10.07 10.83
N LEU A 117 -17.04 -10.35 11.39
CA LEU A 117 -18.18 -10.85 10.62
C LEU A 117 -18.93 -9.68 9.99
N MET A 118 -19.19 -9.75 8.68
CA MET A 118 -20.02 -8.77 8.01
C MET A 118 -21.48 -8.90 8.49
N PRO A 119 -22.16 -7.79 8.84
CA PRO A 119 -23.49 -7.83 9.46
C PRO A 119 -24.58 -8.40 8.54
N ASP A 120 -24.30 -8.49 7.24
CA ASP A 120 -25.23 -8.90 6.20
C ASP A 120 -24.76 -10.15 5.45
N SER A 121 -23.74 -10.86 5.97
CA SER A 121 -23.10 -12.02 5.31
C SER A 121 -22.63 -11.77 3.88
N GLY A 122 -22.48 -10.50 3.50
CA GLY A 122 -22.22 -10.13 2.11
C GLY A 122 -20.78 -10.42 1.70
N LYS A 123 -20.58 -10.39 0.39
CA LYS A 123 -19.25 -10.56 -0.22
C LYS A 123 -18.30 -9.47 0.25
N GLN A 124 -17.00 -9.71 0.16
CA GLN A 124 -15.98 -8.70 0.44
C GLN A 124 -14.95 -8.67 -0.67
N LEU A 125 -14.56 -7.48 -1.08
CA LEU A 125 -13.61 -7.30 -2.18
C LEU A 125 -12.45 -6.48 -1.70
N GLY A 126 -12.70 -5.22 -1.36
CA GLY A 126 -11.70 -4.30 -0.86
C GLY A 126 -11.75 -4.07 0.64
N VAL A 127 -10.60 -3.71 1.21
CA VAL A 127 -10.46 -3.27 2.59
C VAL A 127 -9.42 -2.16 2.68
N VAL A 128 -9.69 -1.14 3.48
CA VAL A 128 -8.72 -0.08 3.81
C VAL A 128 -9.02 0.52 5.18
N VAL A 129 -7.97 0.98 5.87
CA VAL A 129 -8.10 1.76 7.10
C VAL A 129 -7.77 3.22 6.81
N ARG A 130 -8.64 4.13 7.23
CA ARG A 130 -8.38 5.58 7.20
C ARG A 130 -7.51 5.95 8.41
N PRO A 131 -6.29 6.49 8.24
CA PRO A 131 -5.41 6.78 9.37
C PRO A 131 -5.96 7.83 10.34
N ALA A 132 -6.68 8.83 9.82
CA ALA A 132 -7.11 10.01 10.59
C ALA A 132 -8.04 9.67 11.78
N ASP A 133 -8.90 8.67 11.62
CA ASP A 133 -9.89 8.26 12.64
C ASP A 133 -9.92 6.74 12.87
N ARG A 134 -9.02 6.01 12.20
CA ARG A 134 -8.91 4.55 12.22
C ARG A 134 -10.19 3.82 11.77
N GLN A 135 -11.10 4.47 11.04
CA GLN A 135 -12.24 3.78 10.45
C GLN A 135 -11.76 2.75 9.43
N LEU A 136 -12.33 1.55 9.53
CA LEU A 136 -12.11 0.45 8.61
C LEU A 136 -13.26 0.42 7.60
N PHE A 137 -12.91 0.42 6.32
CA PHE A 137 -13.84 0.36 5.19
C PHE A 137 -13.73 -1.00 4.50
N VAL A 138 -14.86 -1.64 4.21
CA VAL A 138 -14.91 -2.94 3.52
C VAL A 138 -15.93 -2.89 2.40
N SER A 139 -15.50 -3.01 1.15
CA SER A 139 -16.37 -2.93 -0.02
C SER A 139 -16.92 -4.29 -0.43
N ASP A 140 -18.06 -4.27 -1.11
CA ASP A 140 -18.62 -5.38 -1.87
C ASP A 140 -19.16 -4.89 -3.22
N TYR A 141 -19.88 -5.74 -3.94
CA TYR A 141 -20.42 -5.34 -5.24
C TYR A 141 -21.45 -4.21 -5.23
N THR A 142 -21.91 -3.69 -4.09
CA THR A 142 -23.05 -2.77 -4.02
C THR A 142 -22.90 -1.68 -2.98
N LYS A 143 -21.96 -1.80 -2.04
CA LYS A 143 -21.77 -0.87 -0.94
C LYS A 143 -20.39 -0.99 -0.32
N VAL A 144 -20.08 -0.01 0.52
CA VAL A 144 -18.91 0.00 1.41
C VAL A 144 -19.40 0.07 2.84
N ARG A 145 -19.03 -0.95 3.62
CA ARG A 145 -19.29 -1.06 5.06
C ARG A 145 -18.25 -0.28 5.84
N ARG A 146 -18.66 0.25 6.99
CA ARG A 146 -17.82 1.05 7.89
C ARG A 146 -17.78 0.44 9.27
N PHE A 147 -16.59 0.38 9.84
CA PHE A 147 -16.36 -0.12 11.18
C PHE A 147 -15.44 0.82 11.96
N MET A 148 -15.65 0.89 13.28
CA MET A 148 -14.76 1.58 14.21
C MET A 148 -14.07 0.54 15.10
N PRO A 149 -12.73 0.55 15.24
CA PRO A 149 -12.05 -0.29 16.22
C PRO A 149 -12.43 0.12 17.64
N ASN A 150 -12.66 -0.87 18.49
CA ASN A 150 -12.89 -0.70 19.93
C ASN A 150 -11.57 -0.91 20.70
N PRO A 151 -11.45 -0.39 21.95
CA PRO A 151 -10.25 -0.58 22.76
C PRO A 151 -9.88 -2.04 23.07
N ASP A 152 -10.87 -2.95 23.04
CA ASP A 152 -10.67 -4.39 23.25
C ASP A 152 -10.23 -5.13 21.97
N GLY A 153 -9.98 -4.41 20.87
CA GLY A 153 -9.61 -4.97 19.58
C GLY A 153 -10.78 -5.51 18.76
N SER A 154 -12.02 -5.43 19.25
CA SER A 154 -13.22 -5.72 18.45
C SER A 154 -13.57 -4.54 17.52
N TYR A 155 -14.57 -4.71 16.64
CA TYR A 155 -14.99 -3.67 15.71
C TYR A 155 -16.50 -3.43 15.80
N THR A 156 -16.90 -2.17 15.94
CA THR A 156 -18.29 -1.73 15.92
C THR A 156 -18.70 -1.36 14.50
N PHE A 157 -19.76 -1.99 13.98
CA PHE A 157 -20.33 -1.62 12.69
C PHE A 157 -21.06 -0.27 12.78
N LEU A 158 -20.65 0.69 11.95
CA LEU A 158 -21.21 2.05 11.93
C LEU A 158 -22.34 2.20 10.89
N GLY A 159 -22.36 1.36 9.86
CA GLY A 159 -23.27 1.47 8.73
C GLY A 159 -22.57 1.19 7.40
N TYR A 160 -23.26 1.49 6.31
CA TYR A 160 -22.70 1.40 4.97
C TYR A 160 -23.13 2.60 4.12
N PHE A 161 -22.41 2.84 3.04
CA PHE A 161 -22.84 3.74 1.97
C PHE A 161 -22.77 3.02 0.63
N ALA A 162 -23.60 3.48 -0.31
CA ALA A 162 -23.66 2.97 -1.67
C ALA A 162 -23.78 4.16 -2.62
N ILE A 163 -23.28 3.98 -3.82
CA ILE A 163 -23.18 5.03 -4.83
C ILE A 163 -24.10 4.62 -5.97
N ASN A 164 -25.38 4.96 -5.83
CA ASN A 164 -26.45 4.51 -6.75
C ASN A 164 -26.54 2.97 -6.86
N ASN A 165 -27.35 2.47 -7.81
CA ASN A 165 -27.47 1.02 -8.10
C ASN A 165 -26.24 0.46 -8.84
N SER A 166 -25.07 1.09 -8.70
CA SER A 166 -23.86 0.62 -9.35
C SER A 166 -23.43 -0.70 -8.75
N THR A 167 -22.90 -1.55 -9.62
CA THR A 167 -22.41 -2.86 -9.25
C THR A 167 -20.88 -2.89 -9.33
N GLN A 168 -20.27 -3.66 -8.44
CA GLN A 168 -18.87 -4.05 -8.47
C GLN A 168 -17.83 -3.05 -7.95
N TYR A 169 -18.03 -2.52 -6.74
CA TYR A 169 -16.97 -1.86 -6.00
C TYR A 169 -15.89 -2.87 -5.61
N HIS A 170 -14.66 -2.63 -6.05
CA HIS A 170 -13.53 -3.52 -5.80
C HIS A 170 -12.62 -2.91 -4.74
N PHE A 171 -11.34 -2.68 -5.05
CA PHE A 171 -10.36 -2.34 -4.05
C PHE A 171 -10.38 -0.85 -3.72
N MET A 172 -9.86 -0.54 -2.53
CA MET A 172 -9.84 0.80 -1.97
C MET A 172 -8.43 1.19 -1.51
N LYS A 173 -8.15 2.49 -1.53
CA LYS A 173 -6.97 3.11 -0.92
C LYS A 173 -7.36 4.43 -0.26
N VAL A 174 -6.57 4.88 0.71
CA VAL A 174 -6.69 6.22 1.31
C VAL A 174 -5.42 7.00 0.99
N LYS A 175 -5.56 8.22 0.46
CA LYS A 175 -4.46 9.17 0.21
C LYS A 175 -4.94 10.57 0.55
N ASP A 176 -4.13 11.33 1.30
CA ASP A 176 -4.43 12.71 1.71
C ASP A 176 -5.82 12.86 2.32
N ASP A 177 -6.19 11.92 3.19
CA ASP A 177 -7.51 11.85 3.83
C ASP A 177 -8.70 11.72 2.86
N LEU A 178 -8.47 11.32 1.62
CA LEU A 178 -9.51 10.94 0.67
C LEU A 178 -9.54 9.42 0.52
N LEU A 179 -10.76 8.86 0.50
CA LEU A 179 -10.96 7.46 0.12
C LEU A 179 -11.13 7.36 -1.39
N TYR A 180 -10.32 6.51 -2.00
CA TYR A 180 -10.38 6.16 -3.40
C TYR A 180 -10.98 4.76 -3.52
N LEU A 181 -12.05 4.64 -4.31
CA LEU A 181 -12.75 3.38 -4.52
C LEU A 181 -12.81 3.05 -6.02
N THR A 182 -12.32 1.86 -6.39
CA THR A 182 -12.50 1.37 -7.76
C THR A 182 -13.90 0.80 -7.99
N SER A 183 -14.48 1.14 -9.13
CA SER A 183 -15.80 0.69 -9.56
C SER A 183 -15.69 0.08 -10.95
N PHE A 184 -15.73 -1.25 -11.01
CA PHE A 184 -15.51 -1.99 -12.26
C PHE A 184 -16.63 -1.72 -13.27
N SER A 185 -17.91 -1.76 -12.86
CA SER A 185 -19.03 -1.56 -13.80
C SER A 185 -19.21 -0.11 -14.22
N GLU A 186 -18.73 0.86 -13.43
CA GLU A 186 -18.80 2.27 -13.81
C GLU A 186 -17.55 2.75 -14.56
N ASN A 187 -16.53 1.90 -14.72
CA ASN A 187 -15.26 2.27 -15.35
C ASN A 187 -14.65 3.52 -14.70
N ALA A 188 -14.57 3.53 -13.38
CA ALA A 188 -14.09 4.69 -12.65
C ALA A 188 -13.34 4.36 -11.36
N VAL A 189 -12.47 5.29 -10.97
CA VAL A 189 -12.06 5.50 -9.58
C VAL A 189 -12.90 6.63 -8.99
N ILE A 190 -13.58 6.37 -7.88
CA ILE A 190 -14.47 7.33 -7.22
C ILE A 190 -13.76 7.86 -5.97
N ARG A 191 -13.72 9.17 -5.80
CA ARG A 191 -13.10 9.80 -4.63
C ARG A 191 -14.15 10.24 -3.63
N PHE A 192 -13.83 10.06 -2.36
CA PHE A 192 -14.65 10.49 -1.23
C PHE A 192 -13.84 11.40 -0.32
N SER A 193 -14.41 12.55 0.03
CA SER A 193 -13.99 13.30 1.20
C SER A 193 -14.77 12.82 2.42
N PHE A 194 -14.34 13.25 3.62
CA PHE A 194 -15.03 12.91 4.86
C PHE A 194 -15.53 14.18 5.56
N ASP A 195 -16.73 14.10 6.14
CA ASP A 195 -17.21 15.12 7.07
C ASP A 195 -16.53 15.00 8.45
N ALA A 196 -16.88 15.89 9.38
CA ALA A 196 -16.35 15.89 10.74
C ALA A 196 -16.71 14.64 11.57
N GLN A 197 -17.72 13.88 11.16
CA GLN A 197 -18.10 12.60 11.78
C GLN A 197 -17.46 11.41 11.04
N GLY A 198 -16.60 11.68 10.04
CA GLY A 198 -15.95 10.68 9.22
C GLY A 198 -16.92 9.96 8.28
N ASN A 199 -18.06 10.58 7.92
CA ASN A 199 -18.93 10.05 6.88
C ASN A 199 -18.40 10.43 5.49
N PRO A 200 -18.33 9.48 4.55
CA PRO A 200 -17.83 9.75 3.21
C PRO A 200 -18.87 10.51 2.38
N THR A 201 -18.40 11.52 1.65
CA THR A 201 -19.16 12.27 0.63
C THR A 201 -18.44 12.15 -0.70
N GLU A 202 -19.14 11.73 -1.76
CA GLU A 202 -18.54 11.64 -3.10
C GLU A 202 -18.01 13.02 -3.52
N LYS A 203 -16.70 13.09 -3.83
CA LYS A 203 -16.02 14.28 -4.32
C LYS A 203 -16.14 14.35 -5.84
N ASP A 204 -15.67 13.32 -6.53
CA ASP A 204 -15.74 13.19 -7.99
C ASP A 204 -15.37 11.77 -8.47
N ARG A 205 -15.22 11.63 -9.79
CA ARG A 205 -14.93 10.37 -10.49
C ARG A 205 -13.86 10.56 -11.55
N ILE A 206 -12.96 9.59 -11.63
CA ILE A 206 -11.84 9.55 -12.57
C ILE A 206 -12.11 8.40 -13.51
N VAL A 207 -12.23 8.68 -14.81
CA VAL A 207 -12.54 7.65 -15.82
C VAL A 207 -11.37 6.67 -15.94
N ALA A 208 -11.63 5.41 -15.65
CA ALA A 208 -10.66 4.33 -15.62
C ALA A 208 -11.34 3.00 -15.98
N SER A 209 -11.13 2.53 -17.21
CA SER A 209 -11.74 1.30 -17.73
C SER A 209 -11.53 0.11 -16.81
N ASN A 210 -12.62 -0.57 -16.45
CA ASN A 210 -12.60 -1.82 -15.68
C ASN A 210 -11.72 -1.75 -14.42
N ALA A 211 -11.72 -0.59 -13.75
CA ALA A 211 -10.87 -0.33 -12.59
C ALA A 211 -11.07 -1.37 -11.49
N LEU A 212 -9.97 -1.94 -11.00
CA LEU A 212 -10.00 -3.01 -10.00
C LEU A 212 -9.22 -2.67 -8.73
N ASP A 213 -8.03 -2.10 -8.89
CA ASP A 213 -7.21 -1.56 -7.81
C ASP A 213 -6.47 -0.31 -8.30
N MET A 214 -5.97 0.47 -7.34
CA MET A 214 -5.09 1.60 -7.61
C MET A 214 -3.97 1.66 -6.60
N ASP A 215 -2.88 2.34 -6.95
CA ASP A 215 -1.92 2.81 -5.95
C ASP A 215 -1.18 4.06 -6.46
N PHE A 216 -0.45 4.74 -5.59
CA PHE A 216 0.11 6.06 -5.86
C PHE A 216 1.64 6.06 -5.87
N SER A 217 2.23 6.92 -6.69
CA SER A 217 3.66 7.19 -6.59
C SER A 217 4.00 7.80 -5.22
N PRO A 218 5.25 7.62 -4.73
CA PRO A 218 5.66 8.15 -3.43
C PRO A 218 5.52 9.69 -3.31
N ASP A 219 5.77 10.41 -4.40
CA ASP A 219 5.59 11.87 -4.48
C ASP A 219 4.12 12.30 -4.58
N GLY A 220 3.20 11.33 -4.71
CA GLY A 220 1.76 11.56 -4.85
C GLY A 220 1.32 12.20 -6.16
N GLN A 221 2.23 12.35 -7.13
CA GLN A 221 1.97 13.02 -8.41
C GLN A 221 1.42 12.08 -9.48
N GLU A 222 1.54 10.76 -9.28
CA GLU A 222 0.96 9.73 -10.14
C GLU A 222 0.02 8.79 -9.37
N MET A 223 -1.02 8.34 -10.07
CA MET A 223 -1.89 7.24 -9.66
C MET A 223 -1.87 6.19 -10.77
N PHE A 224 -1.68 4.94 -10.38
CA PHE A 224 -1.69 3.77 -11.25
C PHE A 224 -2.96 2.99 -10.99
N VAL A 225 -3.74 2.67 -12.02
CA VAL A 225 -5.02 1.96 -11.90
C VAL A 225 -5.01 0.73 -12.81
N THR A 226 -5.32 -0.44 -12.27
CA THR A 226 -5.33 -1.68 -13.04
C THR A 226 -6.64 -1.88 -13.78
N ASP A 227 -6.56 -2.31 -15.05
CA ASP A 227 -7.71 -2.76 -15.85
C ASP A 227 -7.85 -4.29 -15.73
N HIS A 228 -8.97 -4.74 -15.14
CA HIS A 228 -9.25 -6.17 -15.00
C HIS A 228 -9.79 -6.83 -16.27
N GLY A 229 -10.52 -6.09 -17.11
CA GLY A 229 -11.25 -6.64 -18.26
C GLY A 229 -10.37 -6.81 -19.49
N ASN A 230 -9.64 -5.76 -19.86
CA ASN A 230 -8.78 -5.70 -21.04
C ASN A 230 -7.30 -5.96 -20.70
N GLY A 231 -6.94 -5.82 -19.41
CA GLY A 231 -5.55 -5.74 -18.99
C GLY A 231 -4.96 -4.35 -19.21
N GLY A 232 -3.80 -4.09 -18.62
CA GLY A 232 -3.16 -2.78 -18.65
C GLY A 232 -3.11 -2.10 -17.28
N ILE A 233 -2.15 -1.21 -17.10
CA ILE A 233 -2.11 -0.26 -15.97
C ILE A 233 -2.23 1.14 -16.55
N MET A 234 -3.33 1.79 -16.23
CA MET A 234 -3.60 3.17 -16.58
C MET A 234 -2.85 4.09 -15.62
N ARG A 235 -2.30 5.18 -16.14
CA ARG A 235 -1.55 6.17 -15.37
C ARG A 235 -2.26 7.51 -15.37
N PHE A 236 -2.27 8.17 -14.24
CA PHE A 236 -2.86 9.49 -14.09
C PHE A 236 -1.86 10.41 -13.42
N ARG A 237 -1.80 11.66 -13.88
CA ARG A 237 -1.07 12.75 -13.25
C ARG A 237 -2.02 13.56 -12.38
N TYR A 238 -1.57 13.91 -11.17
CA TYR A 238 -2.28 14.84 -10.31
C TYR A 238 -2.08 16.29 -10.77
N ASP A 239 -3.18 17.01 -10.95
CA ASP A 239 -3.18 18.46 -11.14
C ASP A 239 -3.56 19.12 -9.81
N SER A 240 -2.56 19.71 -9.13
CA SER A 240 -2.76 20.36 -7.83
C SER A 240 -3.54 21.66 -7.90
N ILE A 241 -3.67 22.29 -9.07
CA ILE A 241 -4.44 23.54 -9.23
C ILE A 241 -5.94 23.22 -9.19
N THR A 242 -6.35 22.17 -9.87
CA THR A 242 -7.76 21.74 -9.95
C THR A 242 -8.11 20.63 -8.97
N GLU A 243 -7.10 20.09 -8.28
CA GLU A 243 -7.18 18.88 -7.45
C GLU A 243 -7.72 17.66 -8.19
N THR A 244 -7.47 17.53 -9.49
CA THR A 244 -7.99 16.44 -10.34
C THR A 244 -6.91 15.48 -10.80
N TRP A 245 -7.33 14.31 -11.30
CA TRP A 245 -6.46 13.33 -11.93
C TRP A 245 -6.67 13.32 -13.44
N ILE A 246 -5.60 13.51 -14.20
CA ILE A 246 -5.63 13.58 -15.66
C ILE A 246 -4.88 12.37 -16.23
N ARG A 247 -5.48 11.66 -17.18
CA ARG A 247 -4.82 10.52 -17.84
C ARG A 247 -3.46 10.93 -18.42
N ASN A 248 -2.43 10.14 -18.14
CA ASN A 248 -1.04 10.43 -18.50
C ASN A 248 -0.43 9.27 -19.31
N GLY A 249 -0.25 9.47 -20.62
CA GLY A 249 0.40 8.49 -21.50
C GLY A 249 -0.43 7.22 -21.79
N ASP A 250 0.26 6.27 -22.42
CA ASP A 250 -0.28 4.95 -22.77
C ASP A 250 -0.29 4.00 -21.57
N ASP A 251 -1.11 2.95 -21.66
CA ASP A 251 -1.18 1.91 -20.64
C ASP A 251 0.09 1.07 -20.58
N ILE A 252 0.53 0.73 -19.37
CA ILE A 252 1.59 -0.25 -19.19
C ILE A 252 1.00 -1.62 -19.54
N PRO A 253 1.49 -2.29 -20.60
CA PRO A 253 0.85 -3.48 -21.12
C PRO A 253 0.99 -4.64 -20.12
N THR A 254 -0.16 -5.15 -19.71
CA THR A 254 -0.31 -6.35 -18.89
C THR A 254 -1.50 -7.15 -19.40
N PRO A 255 -1.57 -8.47 -19.15
CA PRO A 255 -2.81 -9.21 -19.26
C PRO A 255 -3.86 -8.68 -18.26
N MET A 256 -5.00 -9.36 -18.11
CA MET A 256 -5.96 -9.09 -17.04
C MET A 256 -5.26 -9.03 -15.67
N LEU A 257 -5.49 -7.95 -14.92
CA LEU A 257 -4.83 -7.69 -13.65
C LEU A 257 -5.74 -7.90 -12.43
N GLY A 258 -5.09 -8.19 -11.30
CA GLY A 258 -5.61 -8.13 -9.94
C GLY A 258 -5.19 -6.81 -9.28
N GLY A 259 -4.80 -6.88 -8.01
CA GLY A 259 -4.29 -5.74 -7.25
C GLY A 259 -2.93 -5.21 -7.71
N ILE A 260 -2.62 -3.99 -7.28
CA ILE A 260 -1.36 -3.27 -7.52
C ILE A 260 -0.83 -2.73 -6.20
N VAL A 261 0.50 -2.66 -6.09
CA VAL A 261 1.16 -1.91 -5.02
C VAL A 261 2.40 -1.23 -5.58
N ILE A 262 2.65 0.00 -5.13
CA ILE A 262 3.88 0.73 -5.39
C ILE A 262 4.82 0.47 -4.22
N VAL A 263 5.98 -0.10 -4.55
CA VAL A 263 7.10 -0.19 -3.62
C VAL A 263 7.90 1.09 -3.83
N PRO A 264 7.96 2.02 -2.85
CA PRO A 264 8.93 3.09 -2.95
C PRO A 264 10.30 2.43 -3.07
N THR A 265 11.06 2.79 -4.09
CA THR A 265 12.46 2.37 -4.18
C THR A 265 13.09 2.86 -2.88
N ALA A 266 13.45 1.94 -1.98
CA ALA A 266 14.11 2.31 -0.74
C ALA A 266 15.31 3.16 -1.15
N CYS A 267 15.40 4.39 -0.63
CA CYS A 267 16.59 5.18 -0.87
C CYS A 267 17.78 4.33 -0.43
N PRO A 268 18.72 4.00 -1.34
CA PRO A 268 19.91 3.27 -0.91
C PRO A 268 20.80 4.13 -0.02
N LEU A 269 20.54 5.44 0.03
CA LEU A 269 21.30 6.42 0.80
C LEU A 269 20.71 6.47 2.21
N SER A 270 21.39 5.84 3.18
CA SER A 270 21.01 5.98 4.60
C SER A 270 21.10 7.43 5.09
N ALA A 271 21.90 8.26 4.42
CA ALA A 271 22.09 9.67 4.69
C ALA A 271 20.99 10.58 4.13
N ASP A 272 20.03 10.04 3.36
CA ASP A 272 18.82 10.75 2.94
C ASP A 272 17.85 10.79 4.14
N LEU A 273 17.89 11.91 4.86
CA LEU A 273 17.14 12.14 6.08
C LEU A 273 15.79 12.83 5.82
N THR A 274 15.55 13.31 4.59
CA THR A 274 14.28 13.89 4.14
C THR A 274 13.41 12.88 3.37
N GLY A 275 14.00 11.81 2.85
CA GLY A 275 13.33 10.73 2.12
C GLY A 275 13.14 11.02 0.62
N GLU A 276 13.87 11.97 0.06
CA GLU A 276 13.76 12.39 -1.35
C GLU A 276 14.73 11.66 -2.31
N CYS A 277 15.43 10.66 -1.78
CA CYS A 277 16.41 9.84 -2.44
C CYS A 277 17.65 10.57 -2.97
N ILE A 278 17.96 11.72 -2.38
CA ILE A 278 19.13 12.54 -2.64
C ILE A 278 19.70 12.93 -1.28
N VAL A 279 21.02 13.10 -1.18
CA VAL A 279 21.66 13.64 0.03
C VAL A 279 22.12 15.06 -0.29
N ASP A 280 21.46 16.05 0.31
CA ASP A 280 21.70 17.46 0.04
C ASP A 280 21.83 18.34 1.31
N LEU A 281 21.65 19.66 1.14
CA LEU A 281 21.79 20.63 2.23
C LEU A 281 20.70 20.51 3.30
N GLU A 282 19.50 20.06 2.96
CA GLU A 282 18.42 19.88 3.93
C GLU A 282 18.70 18.64 4.79
N ASP A 283 19.23 17.56 4.19
CA ASP A 283 19.73 16.41 4.95
C ASP A 283 20.87 16.81 5.88
N LEU A 284 21.82 17.63 5.41
CA LEU A 284 22.92 18.11 6.24
C LEU A 284 22.39 18.92 7.42
N ARG A 285 21.36 19.72 7.20
CA ARG A 285 20.75 20.53 8.25
C ARG A 285 20.14 19.63 9.32
N ILE A 286 19.42 18.57 8.94
CA ILE A 286 18.88 17.58 9.87
C ILE A 286 20.03 16.88 10.60
N PHE A 287 21.02 16.39 9.86
CA PHE A 287 22.20 15.71 10.40
C PHE A 287 22.96 16.57 11.43
N ALA A 288 23.28 17.82 11.07
CA ALA A 288 23.98 18.77 11.93
C ALA A 288 23.17 19.17 13.17
N SER A 289 21.84 19.21 13.06
CA SER A 289 20.97 19.48 14.21
C SER A 289 21.03 18.36 15.26
N GLN A 290 21.28 17.12 14.83
CA GLN A 290 21.40 15.94 15.69
C GLN A 290 22.83 15.74 16.20
N TRP A 291 23.84 16.22 15.48
CA TRP A 291 25.26 16.16 15.86
C TRP A 291 25.57 16.71 17.26
N LEU A 292 24.85 17.76 17.65
CA LEU A 292 25.09 18.48 18.89
C LEU A 292 24.17 18.01 20.04
N VAL A 293 23.31 17.02 19.78
CA VAL A 293 22.41 16.47 20.80
C VAL A 293 23.15 15.34 21.52
N PRO A 294 23.43 15.47 22.83
CA PRO A 294 23.98 14.35 23.59
C PRO A 294 22.97 13.20 23.57
N GLY A 295 23.45 12.01 23.20
CA GLY A 295 22.62 10.81 23.14
C GLY A 295 21.97 10.50 24.47
N ASP A 296 20.66 10.26 24.46
CA ASP A 296 19.96 9.59 25.55
C ASP A 296 19.89 8.11 25.19
N ASP A 297 20.61 7.27 25.94
CA ASP A 297 20.64 5.82 25.75
C ASP A 297 19.23 5.17 25.80
N TYR A 298 18.24 5.87 26.35
CA TYR A 298 16.85 5.40 26.45
C TYR A 298 15.98 5.72 25.22
N TYR A 299 16.34 6.70 24.38
CA TYR A 299 15.54 7.15 23.24
C TYR A 299 16.40 7.40 21.99
N CYS A 300 16.80 6.31 21.34
CA CYS A 300 17.66 6.29 20.16
C CYS A 300 16.91 6.61 18.85
N MET A 301 16.27 7.77 18.74
CA MET A 301 15.53 8.17 17.52
C MET A 301 16.27 9.25 16.70
N MET A 302 17.57 9.08 16.49
CA MET A 302 18.36 10.01 15.65
C MET A 302 18.55 9.44 14.25
N GLY A 303 17.90 10.05 13.26
CA GLY A 303 18.04 9.66 11.85
C GLY A 303 19.48 9.78 11.33
N GLY A 304 20.29 10.67 11.90
CA GLY A 304 21.70 10.86 11.56
C GLY A 304 22.67 9.86 12.19
N ASN A 305 22.20 8.89 12.99
CA ASN A 305 23.03 7.75 13.40
C ASN A 305 23.05 6.71 12.25
N LEU A 306 23.96 6.92 11.30
CA LEU A 306 24.04 6.20 10.03
C LEU A 306 24.88 4.91 10.12
N VAL A 307 25.84 4.85 11.04
CA VAL A 307 26.84 3.80 11.16
C VAL A 307 26.84 3.20 12.57
N GLY A 308 26.20 2.04 12.67
CA GLY A 308 26.06 1.32 13.93
C GLY A 308 24.90 1.84 14.78
N ASP A 309 24.71 1.20 15.94
CA ASP A 309 23.59 1.48 16.83
C ASP A 309 24.12 2.09 18.13
N LYS A 310 24.57 3.35 18.04
CA LYS A 310 25.34 4.02 19.11
C LYS A 310 24.62 5.19 19.76
N CYS A 311 23.38 5.50 19.33
CA CYS A 311 22.54 6.59 19.85
C CYS A 311 23.25 7.93 19.97
N LEU A 312 24.26 8.15 19.13
CA LEU A 312 25.13 9.32 19.09
C LEU A 312 25.50 9.50 17.62
N VAL A 313 25.38 10.72 17.11
CA VAL A 313 25.91 11.04 15.79
C VAL A 313 27.41 11.33 15.94
N THR A 314 28.23 10.51 15.30
CA THR A 314 29.69 10.47 15.44
C THR A 314 30.38 10.88 14.14
N LEU A 315 31.71 10.99 14.20
CA LEU A 315 32.53 11.20 13.01
C LEU A 315 32.41 10.08 11.97
N GLU A 316 32.07 8.86 12.38
CA GLU A 316 31.79 7.76 11.45
C GLU A 316 30.50 8.01 10.67
N ASP A 317 29.45 8.50 11.35
CA ASP A 317 28.19 8.87 10.72
C ASP A 317 28.37 10.03 9.73
N PHE A 318 29.20 11.03 10.07
CA PHE A 318 29.48 12.12 9.13
C PHE A 318 30.28 11.65 7.94
N ALA A 319 31.21 10.72 8.13
CA ALA A 319 31.95 10.15 7.02
C ALA A 319 31.00 9.42 6.06
N GLU A 320 30.02 8.67 6.57
CA GLU A 320 28.98 8.03 5.74
C GLU A 320 28.08 9.07 5.05
N PHE A 321 27.64 10.09 5.80
CA PHE A 321 26.84 11.19 5.26
C PHE A 321 27.56 11.89 4.11
N VAL A 322 28.82 12.30 4.31
CA VAL A 322 29.64 12.94 3.28
C VAL A 322 29.93 11.97 2.13
N ALA A 323 30.16 10.68 2.40
CA ALA A 323 30.36 9.71 1.34
C ALA A 323 29.14 9.66 0.40
N GLN A 324 27.93 9.58 0.96
CA GLN A 324 26.69 9.53 0.19
C GLN A 324 26.31 10.89 -0.43
N TRP A 325 26.61 12.02 0.21
CA TRP A 325 26.50 13.33 -0.42
C TRP A 325 27.41 13.45 -1.64
N MET A 326 28.65 12.98 -1.52
CA MET A 326 29.62 13.01 -2.61
C MET A 326 29.31 11.96 -3.69
N MET A 327 28.45 10.98 -3.42
CA MET A 327 27.81 10.15 -4.45
C MET A 327 26.78 11.00 -5.20
N LYS A 328 27.25 11.99 -5.95
CA LYS A 328 26.49 12.53 -7.07
C LYS A 328 26.03 11.34 -7.90
N TYR A 329 24.75 10.98 -7.84
CA TYR A 329 24.08 10.47 -9.02
C TYR A 329 24.45 11.48 -10.12
N PRO A 330 25.14 11.05 -11.19
CA PRO A 330 25.66 11.99 -12.16
C PRO A 330 24.47 12.84 -12.61
N PRO A 331 24.53 14.18 -12.44
CA PRO A 331 23.50 15.03 -13.02
C PRO A 331 23.54 14.74 -14.51
N ASP A 332 22.38 14.40 -15.08
CA ASP A 332 22.21 14.03 -16.48
C ASP A 332 23.19 14.80 -17.39
N GLU A 333 24.17 14.09 -17.95
CA GLU A 333 24.93 14.55 -19.12
C GLU A 333 24.16 14.19 -20.40
#